data_AF-A0A175YQ64-F1
#
_entry.id   AF-A0A175YQ64-F1
#
_cell.length_a   1.000
_cell.length_b   1.000
_cell.length_c   1.000
_cell.angle_alpha   90.00
_cell.angle_beta   90.00
_cell.angle_gamma   90.00
#
_symmetry.space_group_name_H-M   'P 1'
#
loop_
_entity.id
_entity.type
_entity.pdbx_description
1 polymer ?
#
loop_
_entity_poly.entity_id
_entity_poly.type
_entity_poly.pdbx_seq_one_letter_code
_entity_poly.pdbx_strand_id
1 'polypeptide(L)'
;MKIMVAIKRVVDYAVKIRVKSDKTGVETNNVKMSMNPFCEIALEEALKIKESGFASEVVSVSMGPTQCVDTLRTSLAMGADRAIHVDTKEMLYPLSVAKLLKALVDVEKPGILILGKQAIDDDCNQTGQMVAGLLNWPQGTFASKVVLDKEKNVATVDREVDGGIETLSLDLPVVLTTDLRLNQPRYATLPNIMKAKSKVIKKFTPQDLNVEIRSDLEVVEVTEPPKRKAGVLVSSVDELIDKLKNEARVI
;
A
#
# COMPACT_ATOMS: atom_id res chain seq x y z
N MET A 1 -21.65 5.20 4.17
CA MET A 1 -21.01 3.87 4.10
C MET A 1 -19.70 3.87 4.88
N LYS A 2 -19.13 2.70 5.20
CA LYS A 2 -17.78 2.61 5.79
C LYS A 2 -16.72 2.45 4.71
N ILE A 3 -15.54 2.99 4.95
CA ILE A 3 -14.34 2.75 4.13
C ILE A 3 -13.34 1.96 4.97
N MET A 4 -12.79 0.90 4.38
CA MET A 4 -11.67 0.17 4.97
C MET A 4 -10.39 0.51 4.20
N VAL A 5 -9.30 0.81 4.91
CA VAL A 5 -8.02 1.16 4.31
C VAL A 5 -6.95 0.19 4.79
N ALA A 6 -6.34 -0.56 3.87
CA ALA A 6 -5.23 -1.44 4.20
C ALA A 6 -3.91 -0.67 4.16
N ILE A 7 -3.21 -0.64 5.29
CA ILE A 7 -1.90 0.01 5.44
C ILE A 7 -0.84 -1.03 5.80
N LYS A 8 0.38 -0.85 5.29
CA LYS A 8 1.52 -1.72 5.57
C LYS A 8 2.64 -0.95 6.24
N ARG A 9 3.27 -1.59 7.23
CA ARG A 9 4.52 -1.14 7.85
C ARG A 9 5.69 -1.68 7.04
N VAL A 10 6.54 -0.79 6.53
CA VAL A 10 7.68 -1.12 5.66
C VAL A 10 8.94 -0.40 6.13
N VAL A 11 10.10 -0.77 5.58
CA VAL A 11 11.32 0.02 5.76
C VAL A 11 11.10 1.40 5.16
N ASP A 12 11.51 2.45 5.86
CA ASP A 12 11.35 3.82 5.40
C ASP A 12 12.06 4.02 4.04
N TYR A 13 11.37 4.65 3.09
CA TYR A 13 11.83 4.81 1.72
C TYR A 13 13.17 5.57 1.61
N ALA A 14 13.54 6.36 2.61
CA ALA A 14 14.82 7.07 2.65
C ALA A 14 15.98 6.19 3.15
N VAL A 15 15.72 4.98 3.64
CA VAL A 15 16.74 4.06 4.13
C VAL A 15 17.30 3.24 2.97
N LYS A 16 18.62 3.25 2.83
CA LYS A 16 19.32 2.28 2.00
C LYS A 16 19.36 0.92 2.70
N ILE A 17 18.56 -0.03 2.22
CA ILE A 17 18.54 -1.40 2.72
C ILE A 17 19.88 -2.11 2.46
N ARG A 18 20.17 -3.09 3.31
CA ARG A 18 21.31 -4.01 3.16
C ARG A 18 20.78 -5.43 3.18
N VAL A 19 21.34 -6.28 2.33
CA VAL A 19 21.05 -7.72 2.34
C VAL A 19 21.80 -8.35 3.51
N LYS A 20 21.16 -9.31 4.20
CA LYS A 20 21.80 -10.05 5.29
C LYS A 20 22.97 -10.88 4.77
N SER A 21 23.97 -11.10 5.61
CA SER A 21 25.12 -11.95 5.26
C SER A 21 24.72 -13.41 4.99
N ASP A 22 23.64 -13.88 5.62
CA ASP A 22 23.07 -15.23 5.42
C ASP A 22 22.17 -15.33 4.18
N LYS A 23 21.96 -14.24 3.44
CA LYS A 23 21.14 -14.17 2.22
C LYS A 23 19.68 -14.59 2.40
N THR A 24 19.17 -14.62 3.63
CA THR A 24 17.77 -14.98 3.91
C THR A 24 16.78 -13.83 3.71
N GLY A 25 17.28 -12.60 3.50
CA GLY A 25 16.45 -11.41 3.39
C GLY A 25 17.25 -10.11 3.54
N VAL A 26 16.52 -9.04 3.84
CA VAL A 26 17.09 -7.71 4.13
C VAL A 26 17.22 -7.48 5.63
N GLU A 27 18.18 -6.65 6.03
CA GLU A 27 18.33 -6.20 7.42
C GLU A 27 17.18 -5.27 7.80
N THR A 28 16.46 -5.63 8.87
CA THR A 28 15.32 -4.87 9.40
C THR A 28 15.51 -4.48 10.86
N ASN A 29 16.56 -4.99 11.53
CA ASN A 29 16.87 -4.62 12.91
C ASN A 29 17.50 -3.22 12.96
N ASN A 30 17.02 -2.40 13.90
CA ASN A 30 17.46 -1.02 14.09
C ASN A 30 17.34 -0.14 12.83
N VAL A 31 16.49 -0.55 11.88
CA VAL A 31 16.15 0.22 10.70
C VAL A 31 14.88 1.02 10.98
N LYS A 32 14.84 2.27 10.53
CA LYS A 32 13.65 3.10 10.60
C LYS A 32 12.56 2.46 9.73
N MET A 33 11.41 2.21 10.33
CA MET A 33 10.22 1.69 9.66
C MET A 33 9.15 2.80 9.62
N SER A 34 8.35 2.83 8.57
CA SER A 34 7.28 3.82 8.39
C SER A 34 6.06 3.21 7.70
N MET A 35 5.01 4.01 7.52
CA MET A 35 3.88 3.63 6.68
C MET A 35 4.35 3.59 5.22
N ASN A 36 3.92 2.58 4.47
CA ASN A 36 4.17 2.53 3.04
C ASN A 36 3.62 3.81 2.36
N PRO A 37 4.38 4.52 1.52
CA PRO A 37 3.94 5.80 0.94
C PRO A 37 2.60 5.72 0.20
N PHE A 38 2.35 4.65 -0.57
CA PHE A 38 1.07 4.46 -1.25
C PHE A 38 -0.10 4.27 -0.26
N CYS A 39 0.17 3.69 0.92
CA CYS A 39 -0.83 3.54 1.97
C CYS A 39 -1.18 4.88 2.64
N GLU A 40 -0.25 5.84 2.73
CA GLU A 40 -0.55 7.19 3.21
C GLU A 40 -1.52 7.92 2.26
N ILE A 41 -1.30 7.76 0.94
CA ILE A 41 -2.19 8.29 -0.12
C ILE A 41 -3.58 7.65 -0.04
N ALA A 42 -3.63 6.32 0.16
CA ALA A 42 -4.88 5.58 0.33
C ALA A 42 -5.68 6.06 1.54
N LEU A 43 -4.99 6.33 2.65
CA LEU A 43 -5.63 6.84 3.85
C LEU A 43 -6.12 8.27 3.65
N GLU A 44 -5.32 9.16 3.07
CA GLU A 44 -5.74 10.53 2.78
C GLU A 44 -6.99 10.56 1.90
N GLU A 45 -7.06 9.71 0.88
CA GLU A 45 -8.24 9.64 0.01
C GLU A 45 -9.49 9.22 0.79
N ALA A 46 -9.38 8.19 1.64
CA ALA A 46 -10.48 7.77 2.49
C ALA A 46 -10.98 8.90 3.41
N LEU A 47 -10.05 9.72 3.95
CA LEU A 47 -10.39 10.87 4.78
C LEU A 47 -11.09 11.97 3.98
N LYS A 48 -10.63 12.29 2.76
CA LYS A 48 -11.31 13.24 1.87
C LYS A 48 -12.72 12.78 1.48
N ILE A 49 -12.90 11.49 1.20
CA ILE A 49 -14.21 10.90 0.92
C ILE A 49 -15.13 11.00 2.16
N LYS A 50 -14.59 10.83 3.36
CA LYS A 50 -15.33 11.03 4.60
C LYS A 50 -15.71 12.51 4.81
N GLU A 51 -14.78 13.43 4.59
CA GLU A 51 -14.97 14.88 4.75
C GLU A 51 -16.00 15.46 3.77
N SER A 52 -16.08 14.91 2.55
CA SER A 52 -17.15 15.21 1.58
C SER A 52 -18.51 14.59 1.93
N GLY A 53 -18.60 13.88 3.05
CA GLY A 53 -19.84 13.29 3.57
C GLY A 53 -20.25 11.98 2.91
N PHE A 54 -19.39 11.35 2.09
CA PHE A 54 -19.70 10.07 1.44
C PHE A 54 -19.50 8.87 2.35
N ALA A 55 -18.56 8.97 3.28
CA ALA A 55 -18.32 7.95 4.30
C ALA A 55 -18.68 8.44 5.70
N SER A 56 -19.17 7.51 6.53
CA SER A 56 -19.46 7.76 7.95
C SER A 56 -18.30 7.35 8.85
N GLU A 57 -17.45 6.42 8.39
CA GLU A 57 -16.38 5.83 9.18
C GLU A 57 -15.23 5.39 8.26
N VAL A 58 -13.99 5.65 8.69
CA VAL A 58 -12.75 5.15 8.08
C VAL A 58 -12.06 4.20 9.06
N VAL A 59 -11.94 2.95 8.65
CA VAL A 59 -11.31 1.87 9.42
C VAL A 59 -9.97 1.53 8.78
N SER A 60 -8.88 1.80 9.51
CA SER A 60 -7.54 1.41 9.03
C SER A 60 -7.18 0.00 9.48
N VAL A 61 -6.51 -0.77 8.63
CA VAL A 61 -6.16 -2.17 8.90
C VAL A 61 -4.70 -2.40 8.60
N SER A 62 -3.96 -3.01 9.53
CA SER A 62 -2.61 -3.53 9.29
C SER A 62 -2.50 -4.96 9.79
N MET A 63 -1.70 -5.76 9.10
CA MET A 63 -1.49 -7.17 9.38
C MET A 63 0.00 -7.42 9.55
N GLY A 64 0.38 -8.24 10.54
CA GLY A 64 1.77 -8.53 10.84
C GLY A 64 2.07 -8.40 12.34
N PRO A 65 3.36 -8.24 12.71
CA PRO A 65 3.76 -8.32 14.11
C PRO A 65 3.29 -7.10 14.91
N THR A 66 3.37 -7.15 16.23
CA THR A 66 2.90 -6.09 17.15
C THR A 66 3.38 -4.68 16.80
N GLN A 67 4.56 -4.54 16.18
CA GLN A 67 5.10 -3.25 15.74
C GLN A 67 4.23 -2.55 14.67
N CYS A 68 3.35 -3.28 13.97
CA CYS A 68 2.35 -2.69 13.08
C CYS A 68 1.38 -1.75 13.80
N VAL A 69 1.21 -1.91 15.12
CA VAL A 69 0.39 -1.02 15.94
C VAL A 69 0.89 0.43 15.86
N ASP A 70 2.19 0.67 15.76
CA ASP A 70 2.74 2.03 15.64
C ASP A 70 2.27 2.69 14.33
N THR A 71 2.27 1.95 13.22
CA THR A 71 1.76 2.43 11.93
C THR A 71 0.26 2.69 11.96
N LEU A 72 -0.51 1.86 12.67
CA LEU A 72 -1.93 2.09 12.94
C LEU A 72 -2.16 3.32 13.84
N ARG A 73 -1.26 3.61 14.77
CA ARG A 73 -1.36 4.85 15.57
C ARG A 73 -1.12 6.08 14.69
N THR A 74 -0.23 6.01 13.72
CA THR A 74 -0.05 7.06 12.72
C THR A 74 -1.33 7.28 11.89
N SER A 75 -1.97 6.21 11.40
CA SER A 75 -3.23 6.37 10.64
C SER A 75 -4.36 6.99 11.47
N LEU A 76 -4.47 6.59 12.73
CA LEU A 76 -5.42 7.15 13.70
C LEU A 76 -5.14 8.64 13.99
N ALA A 77 -3.88 9.04 13.98
CA ALA A 77 -3.45 10.43 14.16
C ALA A 77 -3.68 11.29 12.91
N MET A 78 -3.62 10.70 11.71
CA MET A 78 -3.97 11.38 10.47
C MET A 78 -5.47 11.65 10.36
N GLY A 79 -6.31 10.73 10.86
CA GLY A 79 -7.76 10.96 10.93
C GLY A 79 -8.65 9.73 10.94
N ALA A 80 -8.09 8.51 10.83
CA ALA A 80 -8.90 7.29 10.88
C ALA A 80 -9.71 7.20 12.19
N ASP A 81 -10.93 6.68 12.13
CA ASP A 81 -11.83 6.59 13.28
C ASP A 81 -11.37 5.53 14.27
N ARG A 82 -11.05 4.36 13.74
CA ARG A 82 -10.50 3.22 14.49
C ARG A 82 -9.57 2.40 13.61
N ALA A 83 -8.85 1.49 14.25
CA ALA A 83 -7.93 0.59 13.57
C ALA A 83 -8.21 -0.86 13.91
N ILE A 84 -7.78 -1.74 13.00
CA ILE A 84 -7.77 -3.19 13.19
C ILE A 84 -6.33 -3.67 13.01
N HIS A 85 -5.85 -4.42 13.98
CA HIS A 85 -4.58 -5.13 13.91
C HIS A 85 -4.86 -6.62 13.77
N VAL A 86 -4.42 -7.22 12.67
CA VAL A 86 -4.32 -8.69 12.56
C VAL A 86 -2.94 -9.09 13.01
N ASP A 87 -2.84 -9.59 14.24
CA ASP A 87 -1.58 -9.97 14.87
C ASP A 87 -1.14 -11.35 14.40
N THR A 88 0.00 -11.38 13.73
CA THR A 88 0.67 -12.60 13.32
C THR A 88 2.17 -12.38 13.19
N LYS A 89 2.94 -13.40 13.54
CA LYS A 89 4.39 -13.42 13.35
C LYS A 89 4.78 -14.15 12.06
N GLU A 90 3.81 -14.75 11.39
CA GLU A 90 4.03 -15.49 10.16
C GLU A 90 4.31 -14.53 9.00
N MET A 91 5.11 -15.00 8.04
CA MET A 91 5.40 -14.24 6.83
C MET A 91 4.14 -14.17 5.97
N LEU A 92 3.70 -12.95 5.66
CA LEU A 92 2.52 -12.71 4.86
C LEU A 92 2.88 -12.39 3.42
N TYR A 93 2.38 -13.21 2.49
CA TYR A 93 2.41 -12.93 1.06
C TYR A 93 1.10 -12.27 0.61
N PRO A 94 1.06 -11.61 -0.57
CA PRO A 94 -0.12 -10.91 -1.05
C PRO A 94 -1.42 -11.73 -1.01
N LEU A 95 -1.37 -13.03 -1.31
CA LEU A 95 -2.54 -13.91 -1.27
C LEU A 95 -3.08 -14.09 0.17
N SER A 96 -2.21 -14.31 1.15
CA SER A 96 -2.60 -14.43 2.56
C SER A 96 -3.19 -13.13 3.08
N VAL A 97 -2.60 -11.99 2.72
CA VAL A 97 -3.13 -10.66 3.04
C VAL A 97 -4.52 -10.47 2.40
N ALA A 98 -4.68 -10.83 1.13
CA ALA A 98 -5.96 -10.72 0.43
C ALA A 98 -7.07 -11.58 1.07
N LYS A 99 -6.75 -12.81 1.49
CA LYS A 99 -7.70 -13.70 2.22
C LYS A 99 -8.10 -13.12 3.57
N LEU A 100 -7.15 -12.58 4.34
CA LEU A 100 -7.43 -11.90 5.61
C LEU A 100 -8.29 -10.65 5.40
N LEU A 101 -7.99 -9.84 4.37
CA LEU A 101 -8.77 -8.66 4.04
C LEU A 101 -10.20 -9.04 3.63
N LYS A 102 -10.37 -10.11 2.85
CA LYS A 102 -11.69 -10.65 2.49
C LYS A 102 -12.49 -11.02 3.74
N ALA A 103 -11.90 -11.75 4.68
CA ALA A 103 -12.56 -12.10 5.95
C ALA A 103 -12.93 -10.85 6.77
N LEU A 104 -12.06 -9.82 6.78
CA LEU A 104 -12.39 -8.55 7.43
C LEU A 104 -13.49 -7.76 6.73
N VAL A 105 -13.57 -7.81 5.39
CA VAL A 105 -14.70 -7.24 4.64
C VAL A 105 -16.01 -7.90 5.05
N ASP A 106 -16.03 -9.23 5.22
CA ASP A 106 -17.24 -9.95 5.66
C ASP A 106 -17.70 -9.52 7.07
N VAL A 107 -16.76 -9.21 7.97
CA VAL A 107 -17.02 -8.74 9.34
C VAL A 107 -17.44 -7.26 9.37
N GLU A 108 -16.68 -6.40 8.70
CA GLU A 108 -16.83 -4.95 8.83
C GLU A 108 -17.84 -4.34 7.86
N LYS A 109 -18.09 -5.04 6.74
CA LYS A 109 -18.99 -4.67 5.65
C LYS A 109 -18.72 -3.26 5.10
N PRO A 110 -17.47 -2.92 4.69
CA PRO A 110 -17.19 -1.65 4.04
C PRO A 110 -17.87 -1.57 2.67
N GLY A 111 -18.21 -0.35 2.24
CA GLY A 111 -18.65 -0.09 0.86
C GLY A 111 -17.49 0.16 -0.10
N ILE A 112 -16.31 0.49 0.45
CA ILE A 112 -15.09 0.76 -0.31
C ILE A 112 -13.90 0.20 0.45
N LEU A 113 -13.04 -0.54 -0.25
CA LEU A 113 -11.73 -0.98 0.25
C LEU A 113 -10.63 -0.24 -0.52
N ILE A 114 -9.81 0.54 0.16
CA ILE A 114 -8.70 1.29 -0.45
C ILE A 114 -7.37 0.72 0.01
N LEU A 115 -6.46 0.46 -0.94
CA LEU A 115 -5.09 0.03 -0.70
C LEU A 115 -4.11 0.96 -1.43
N GLY A 116 -2.84 0.90 -1.08
CA GLY A 116 -1.79 1.41 -1.96
C GLY A 116 -1.63 0.55 -3.21
N LYS A 117 -1.15 1.13 -4.32
CA LYS A 117 -0.78 0.39 -5.55
C LYS A 117 0.13 -0.81 -5.27
N GLN A 118 1.20 -0.57 -4.52
CA GLN A 118 2.17 -1.59 -4.14
C GLN A 118 2.78 -1.25 -2.78
N ALA A 119 3.49 -2.21 -2.18
CA ALA A 119 4.34 -1.96 -1.05
C ALA A 119 5.79 -1.92 -1.50
N ILE A 120 6.55 -0.92 -1.06
CA ILE A 120 7.93 -0.67 -1.53
C ILE A 120 8.96 -1.72 -1.06
N ASP A 121 8.57 -2.67 -0.22
CA ASP A 121 9.43 -3.74 0.28
C ASP A 121 9.33 -5.02 -0.55
N ASP A 122 8.12 -5.38 -1.02
CA ASP A 122 7.87 -6.55 -1.87
C ASP A 122 7.66 -6.22 -3.34
N ASP A 123 7.38 -4.95 -3.67
CA ASP A 123 7.07 -4.41 -5.01
C ASP A 123 6.10 -5.29 -5.82
N CYS A 124 5.19 -6.01 -5.14
CA CYS A 124 4.39 -7.05 -5.79
C CYS A 124 3.25 -6.51 -6.64
N ASN A 125 2.67 -5.37 -6.26
CA ASN A 125 1.47 -4.81 -6.89
C ASN A 125 0.36 -5.88 -7.09
N GLN A 126 0.01 -6.65 -6.06
CA GLN A 126 -0.90 -7.80 -6.20
C GLN A 126 -2.11 -7.77 -5.25
N THR A 127 -1.90 -7.35 -4.00
CA THR A 127 -2.88 -7.50 -2.91
C THR A 127 -4.25 -6.92 -3.24
N GLY A 128 -4.29 -5.73 -3.85
CA GLY A 128 -5.54 -5.06 -4.22
C GLY A 128 -6.34 -5.83 -5.27
N GLN A 129 -5.68 -6.32 -6.31
CA GLN A 129 -6.35 -7.09 -7.37
C GLN A 129 -6.79 -8.47 -6.86
N MET A 130 -5.97 -9.12 -6.03
CA MET A 130 -6.30 -10.41 -5.43
C MET A 130 -7.54 -10.32 -4.54
N VAL A 131 -7.62 -9.32 -3.66
CA VAL A 131 -8.79 -9.16 -2.78
C VAL A 131 -10.05 -8.81 -3.57
N ALA A 132 -9.94 -8.00 -4.63
CA ALA A 132 -11.07 -7.72 -5.52
C ALA A 132 -11.60 -9.00 -6.19
N GLY A 133 -10.69 -9.85 -6.70
CA GLY A 133 -11.06 -11.15 -7.26
C GLY A 133 -11.71 -12.10 -6.25
N LEU A 134 -11.18 -12.18 -5.03
CA LEU A 134 -11.73 -13.02 -3.95
C LEU A 134 -13.11 -12.55 -3.46
N LEU A 135 -13.38 -11.24 -3.53
CA LEU A 135 -14.67 -10.64 -3.18
C LEU A 135 -15.65 -10.62 -4.35
N ASN A 136 -15.17 -10.88 -5.58
CA ASN A 136 -15.90 -10.62 -6.82
C ASN A 136 -16.38 -9.16 -6.90
N TRP A 137 -15.53 -8.21 -6.50
CA TRP A 137 -15.80 -6.77 -6.56
C TRP A 137 -15.10 -6.13 -7.77
N PRO A 138 -15.67 -5.06 -8.36
CA PRO A 138 -14.96 -4.23 -9.31
C PRO A 138 -13.71 -3.63 -8.69
N GLN A 139 -12.70 -3.35 -9.53
CA GLN A 139 -11.43 -2.78 -9.11
C GLN A 139 -11.04 -1.56 -9.93
N GLY A 140 -10.60 -0.51 -9.23
CA GLY A 140 -9.98 0.69 -9.82
C GLY A 140 -8.52 0.75 -9.43
N THR A 141 -7.64 0.14 -10.22
CA THR A 141 -6.20 0.13 -9.94
C THR A 141 -5.50 1.38 -10.47
N PHE A 142 -4.39 1.77 -9.84
CA PHE A 142 -3.59 2.95 -10.22
C PHE A 142 -4.39 4.25 -10.26
N ALA A 143 -5.32 4.41 -9.31
CA ALA A 143 -6.22 5.56 -9.28
C ALA A 143 -5.43 6.85 -9.03
N SER A 144 -5.55 7.82 -9.95
CA SER A 144 -5.07 9.21 -9.81
C SER A 144 -6.20 10.22 -9.61
N LYS A 145 -7.46 9.80 -9.75
CA LYS A 145 -8.65 10.55 -9.31
C LYS A 145 -9.78 9.60 -8.96
N VAL A 146 -10.54 9.91 -7.91
CA VAL A 146 -11.74 9.17 -7.51
C VAL A 146 -12.88 10.16 -7.28
N VAL A 147 -14.03 9.91 -7.92
CA VAL A 147 -15.26 10.68 -7.72
C VAL A 147 -16.39 9.71 -7.44
N LEU A 148 -17.12 9.91 -6.34
CA LEU A 148 -18.25 9.06 -5.96
C LEU A 148 -19.56 9.73 -6.33
N ASP A 149 -20.49 8.95 -6.88
CA ASP A 149 -21.88 9.33 -7.13
C ASP A 149 -22.79 8.47 -6.23
N LYS A 150 -23.40 9.11 -5.21
CA LYS A 150 -24.30 8.44 -4.26
C LYS A 150 -25.62 8.02 -4.89
N GLU A 151 -26.12 8.80 -5.85
CA GLU A 151 -27.43 8.55 -6.45
C GLU A 151 -27.35 7.35 -7.38
N LYS A 152 -26.25 7.24 -8.12
CA LYS A 152 -25.99 6.10 -9.03
C LYS A 152 -25.31 4.91 -8.35
N ASN A 153 -24.79 5.09 -7.14
CA ASN A 153 -24.03 4.09 -6.40
C ASN A 153 -22.78 3.60 -7.16
N VAL A 154 -22.04 4.55 -7.74
CA VAL A 154 -20.89 4.32 -8.64
C VAL A 154 -19.69 5.15 -8.19
N ALA A 155 -18.48 4.61 -8.42
CA ALA A 155 -17.22 5.32 -8.36
C ALA A 155 -16.66 5.52 -9.77
N THR A 156 -16.45 6.77 -10.16
CA THR A 156 -15.68 7.13 -11.35
C THR A 156 -14.21 7.27 -10.98
N VAL A 157 -13.34 6.49 -11.62
CA VAL A 157 -11.92 6.40 -11.29
C VAL A 157 -11.09 6.68 -12.53
N ASP A 158 -10.23 7.70 -12.46
CA ASP A 158 -9.19 7.92 -13.46
C ASP A 158 -7.96 7.11 -13.06
N ARG A 159 -7.46 6.28 -13.97
CA ARG A 159 -6.35 5.35 -13.78
C ARG A 159 -5.16 5.78 -14.61
N GLU A 160 -3.98 5.73 -14.01
CA GLU A 160 -2.72 5.86 -14.73
C GLU A 160 -2.40 4.55 -15.46
N VAL A 161 -2.31 4.62 -16.78
CA VAL A 161 -1.91 3.52 -17.66
C VAL A 161 -0.72 3.97 -18.51
N ASP A 162 -0.03 3.04 -19.17
CA ASP A 162 1.23 3.35 -19.87
C ASP A 162 1.07 4.45 -20.93
N GLY A 163 -0.09 4.52 -21.60
CA GLY A 163 -0.40 5.50 -22.64
C GLY A 163 -1.05 6.80 -22.15
N GLY A 164 -1.27 6.97 -20.84
CA GLY A 164 -1.96 8.15 -20.28
C GLY A 164 -2.99 7.79 -19.22
N ILE A 165 -4.20 8.32 -19.36
CA ILE A 165 -5.28 8.17 -18.37
C ILE A 165 -6.45 7.39 -18.96
N GLU A 166 -6.94 6.41 -18.22
CA GLU A 166 -8.17 5.67 -18.52
C GLU A 166 -9.22 5.94 -17.43
N THR A 167 -10.42 6.37 -17.82
CA THR A 167 -11.53 6.61 -16.89
C THR A 167 -12.48 5.42 -16.87
N LEU A 168 -12.71 4.84 -15.69
CA LEU A 168 -13.67 3.76 -15.47
C LEU A 168 -14.84 4.21 -14.59
N SER A 169 -16.00 3.61 -14.83
CA SER A 169 -17.20 3.74 -13.99
C SER A 169 -17.45 2.39 -13.33
N LEU A 170 -17.32 2.33 -12.01
CA LEU A 170 -17.34 1.09 -11.23
C LEU A 170 -18.48 1.09 -10.22
N ASP A 171 -19.26 0.02 -10.16
CA ASP A 171 -20.33 -0.12 -9.18
C ASP A 171 -19.76 -0.25 -7.75
N LEU A 172 -20.48 0.26 -6.75
CA LEU A 172 -20.16 0.00 -5.34
C LEU A 172 -20.85 -1.30 -4.87
N PRO A 173 -20.17 -2.15 -4.08
CA PRO A 173 -18.88 -1.93 -3.43
C PRO A 173 -17.67 -2.15 -4.34
N VAL A 174 -16.57 -1.43 -4.08
CA VAL A 174 -15.39 -1.40 -4.96
C VAL A 174 -14.07 -1.54 -4.19
N VAL A 175 -13.05 -2.10 -4.85
CA VAL A 175 -11.65 -2.07 -4.40
C VAL A 175 -10.86 -1.04 -5.20
N LEU A 176 -10.16 -0.13 -4.52
CA LEU A 176 -9.32 0.89 -5.15
C LEU A 176 -7.86 0.71 -4.74
N THR A 177 -6.93 0.89 -5.68
CA THR A 177 -5.50 1.01 -5.35
C THR A 177 -4.98 2.37 -5.80
N THR A 178 -4.31 3.09 -4.91
CA THR A 178 -3.92 4.49 -5.16
C THR A 178 -2.55 4.62 -5.83
N ASP A 179 -2.47 5.49 -6.84
CA ASP A 179 -1.20 5.97 -7.38
C ASP A 179 -0.70 7.20 -6.59
N LEU A 180 0.60 7.50 -6.69
CA LEU A 180 1.21 8.67 -6.03
C LEU A 180 0.60 10.00 -6.49
N ARG A 181 0.00 10.05 -7.68
CA ARG A 181 -0.62 11.27 -8.25
C ARG A 181 -1.98 11.63 -7.64
N LEU A 182 -2.60 10.72 -6.89
CA LEU A 182 -3.98 10.88 -6.42
C LEU A 182 -4.17 12.08 -5.47
N ASN A 183 -3.27 12.24 -4.51
CA ASN A 183 -3.36 13.30 -3.52
C ASN A 183 -1.99 13.55 -2.85
N GLN A 184 -1.98 14.49 -1.90
CA GLN A 184 -0.85 14.72 -0.99
C GLN A 184 -1.32 14.41 0.44
N PRO A 185 -0.72 13.43 1.14
CA PRO A 185 -1.16 13.07 2.47
C PRO A 185 -0.94 14.19 3.47
N ARG A 186 -1.92 14.42 4.35
CA ARG A 186 -1.78 15.40 5.43
C ARG A 186 -0.82 14.90 6.52
N TYR A 187 -0.13 15.83 7.17
CA TYR A 187 0.63 15.54 8.38
C TYR A 187 -0.28 15.44 9.60
N ALA A 188 -0.01 14.47 10.49
CA ALA A 188 -0.68 14.39 11.77
C ALA A 188 -0.19 15.50 12.72
N THR A 189 -1.11 16.28 13.28
CA THR A 189 -0.80 17.32 14.26
C THR A 189 -0.50 16.73 15.65
N LEU A 190 0.29 17.40 16.47
CA LEU A 190 0.60 16.96 17.85
C LEU A 190 -0.67 16.65 18.69
N PRO A 191 -1.74 17.47 18.66
CA PRO A 191 -2.98 17.14 19.35
C PRO A 191 -3.62 15.85 18.85
N ASN A 192 -3.58 15.59 17.55
CA ASN A 192 -4.15 14.36 16.98
C ASN A 192 -3.32 13.12 17.33
N ILE A 193 -1.99 13.24 17.38
CA ILE A 193 -1.10 12.16 17.85
C ILE A 193 -1.45 11.77 19.30
N MET A 194 -1.73 12.76 20.16
CA MET A 194 -2.13 12.49 21.54
C MET A 194 -3.51 11.82 21.61
N LYS A 195 -4.50 12.29 20.84
CA LYS A 195 -5.83 11.66 20.74
C LYS A 195 -5.76 10.24 20.14
N ALA A 196 -4.83 9.98 19.23
CA ALA A 196 -4.69 8.68 18.59
C ALA A 196 -4.28 7.57 19.58
N LYS A 197 -3.62 7.90 20.69
CA LYS A 197 -3.24 6.92 21.72
C LYS A 197 -4.45 6.31 22.44
N SER A 198 -5.54 7.06 22.59
CA SER A 198 -6.78 6.59 23.24
C SER A 198 -7.77 5.94 22.28
N LYS A 199 -7.61 6.11 20.96
CA LYS A 199 -8.49 5.49 19.96
C LYS A 199 -8.37 3.95 19.99
N VAL A 200 -9.47 3.28 19.66
CA VAL A 200 -9.56 1.81 19.73
C VAL A 200 -8.78 1.17 18.58
N ILE A 201 -7.96 0.17 18.93
CA ILE A 201 -7.36 -0.76 17.97
C ILE A 201 -7.92 -2.13 18.30
N LYS A 202 -8.82 -2.63 17.44
CA LYS A 202 -9.38 -3.97 17.59
C LYS A 202 -8.35 -4.98 17.11
N LYS A 203 -8.06 -5.98 17.94
CA LYS A 203 -7.11 -7.04 17.63
C LYS A 203 -7.87 -8.26 17.09
N PHE A 204 -7.36 -8.85 16.02
CA PHE A 204 -7.71 -10.17 15.52
C PHE A 204 -6.44 -10.99 15.34
N THR A 205 -6.58 -12.30 15.30
CA THR A 205 -5.58 -13.25 14.80
C THR A 205 -6.09 -13.86 13.49
N PRO A 206 -5.23 -14.48 12.65
CA PRO A 206 -5.68 -15.26 11.50
C PRO A 206 -6.71 -16.34 11.88
N GLN A 207 -6.56 -16.94 13.07
CA GLN A 207 -7.48 -17.94 13.62
C GLN A 207 -8.87 -17.34 13.90
N ASP A 208 -8.95 -16.15 14.48
CA ASP A 208 -10.24 -15.46 14.71
C ASP A 208 -10.99 -15.17 13.40
N LEU A 209 -10.25 -15.03 12.29
CA LEU A 209 -10.78 -14.77 10.96
C LEU A 209 -11.01 -16.06 10.15
N ASN A 210 -10.71 -17.24 10.71
CA ASN A 210 -10.77 -18.53 10.03
C ASN A 210 -9.95 -18.56 8.72
N VAL A 211 -8.79 -17.90 8.71
CA VAL A 211 -7.88 -17.87 7.56
C VAL A 211 -6.59 -18.59 7.91
N GLU A 212 -6.30 -19.65 7.15
CA GLU A 212 -5.00 -20.32 7.20
C GLU A 212 -3.95 -19.50 6.44
N ILE A 213 -2.85 -19.21 7.12
CA ILE A 213 -1.69 -18.56 6.51
C ILE A 213 -0.79 -19.66 5.95
N ARG A 214 -0.91 -19.88 4.65
CA ARG A 214 -0.08 -20.83 3.91
C ARG A 214 0.49 -20.14 2.68
N SER A 215 1.76 -20.39 2.42
CA SER A 215 2.46 -19.98 1.21
C SER A 215 2.90 -21.22 0.43
N ASP A 216 2.63 -21.24 -0.86
CA ASP A 216 3.26 -22.19 -1.79
C ASP A 216 4.54 -21.59 -2.43
N LEU A 217 4.98 -20.42 -1.93
CA LEU A 217 6.22 -19.74 -2.29
C LEU A 217 7.25 -19.87 -1.16
N GLU A 218 8.49 -20.13 -1.55
CA GLU A 218 9.67 -20.14 -0.69
C GLU A 218 10.73 -19.17 -1.26
N VAL A 219 11.23 -18.27 -0.41
CA VAL A 219 12.35 -17.40 -0.76
C VAL A 219 13.65 -18.17 -0.50
N VAL A 220 14.27 -18.65 -1.57
CA VAL A 220 15.50 -19.46 -1.49
C VAL A 220 16.71 -18.59 -1.13
N GLU A 221 16.84 -17.43 -1.77
CA GLU A 221 18.00 -16.55 -1.60
C GLU A 221 17.63 -15.09 -1.93
N VAL A 222 18.22 -14.15 -1.21
CA VAL A 222 18.21 -12.71 -1.50
C VAL A 222 19.65 -12.23 -1.65
N THR A 223 19.96 -11.55 -2.75
CA THR A 223 21.31 -11.06 -3.07
C THR A 223 21.29 -9.59 -3.49
N GLU A 224 22.43 -8.91 -3.32
CA GLU A 224 22.59 -7.56 -3.85
C GLU A 224 22.60 -7.59 -5.39
N PRO A 225 21.98 -6.59 -6.06
CA PRO A 225 22.09 -6.49 -7.51
C PRO A 225 23.54 -6.25 -7.93
N PRO A 226 23.90 -6.61 -9.18
CA PRO A 226 25.25 -6.36 -9.70
C PRO A 226 25.65 -4.89 -9.55
N LYS A 227 26.84 -4.64 -9.00
CA LYS A 227 27.37 -3.28 -8.89
C LYS A 227 27.56 -2.70 -10.30
N ARG A 228 26.94 -1.55 -10.56
CA ARG A 228 27.13 -0.81 -11.82
C ARG A 228 28.61 -0.46 -11.97
N LYS A 229 29.17 -0.68 -13.17
CA LYS A 229 30.54 -0.23 -13.50
C LYS A 229 30.62 1.29 -13.39
N ALA A 230 31.78 1.80 -12.97
CA ALA A 230 32.02 3.24 -12.95
C ALA A 230 31.84 3.82 -14.36
N GLY A 231 31.19 4.98 -14.43
CA GLY A 231 31.01 5.72 -15.68
C GLY A 231 32.30 6.42 -16.12
N VAL A 232 32.24 7.02 -17.30
CA VAL A 232 33.32 7.83 -17.87
C VAL A 232 32.82 9.26 -18.03
N LEU A 233 33.62 10.24 -17.61
CA LEU A 233 33.38 11.66 -17.91
C LEU A 233 33.92 11.96 -19.30
N VAL A 234 33.09 12.56 -20.15
CA VAL A 234 33.45 12.98 -21.51
C VAL A 234 33.62 14.49 -21.57
N SER A 235 34.50 14.94 -22.45
CA SER A 235 34.93 16.34 -22.55
C SER A 235 34.10 17.17 -23.53
N SER A 236 33.29 16.53 -24.38
CA SER A 236 32.49 17.19 -25.41
C SER A 236 31.22 16.41 -25.76
N VAL A 237 30.28 17.09 -26.44
CA VAL A 237 29.07 16.47 -26.99
C VAL A 237 29.42 15.46 -28.10
N ASP A 238 30.42 15.76 -28.92
CA ASP A 238 30.86 14.85 -29.99
C ASP A 238 31.42 13.55 -29.43
N GLU A 239 32.25 13.64 -28.37
CA GLU A 239 32.77 12.45 -27.66
C GLU A 239 31.64 11.64 -27.01
N LEU A 240 30.60 12.31 -26.48
CA LEU A 240 29.43 11.63 -25.95
C LEU A 240 28.70 10.86 -27.06
N ILE A 241 28.43 11.49 -28.20
CA ILE A 241 27.73 10.86 -29.32
C ILE A 241 28.54 9.68 -29.87
N ASP A 242 29.85 9.84 -30.04
CA ASP A 242 30.74 8.77 -30.48
C ASP A 242 30.67 7.55 -29.55
N LYS A 243 30.78 7.77 -28.24
CA LYS A 243 30.68 6.69 -27.24
C LYS A 243 29.28 6.07 -27.19
N LEU A 244 28.22 6.87 -27.32
CA LEU A 244 26.85 6.36 -27.33
C LEU A 244 26.56 5.49 -28.56
N LYS A 245 27.07 5.87 -29.74
CA LYS A 245 26.87 5.15 -30.99
C LYS A 245 27.76 3.92 -31.11
N ASN A 246 29.05 4.06 -30.82
CA ASN A 246 30.06 3.04 -31.13
C ASN A 246 30.34 2.09 -29.96
N GLU A 247 30.33 2.58 -28.71
CA GLU A 247 30.59 1.75 -27.53
C GLU A 247 29.29 1.23 -26.91
N ALA A 248 28.35 2.12 -26.57
CA ALA A 248 27.12 1.77 -25.87
C ALA A 248 26.01 1.23 -26.79
N ARG A 249 26.03 1.63 -28.08
CA ARG A 249 25.06 1.25 -29.13
C ARG A 249 23.60 1.49 -28.74
N VAL A 250 23.33 2.66 -28.16
CA VAL A 250 21.99 3.07 -27.71
C VAL A 250 21.35 4.14 -28.58
N ILE A 251 22.09 4.66 -29.57
CA ILE A 251 21.63 5.61 -30.61
C ILE A 251 22.24 5.24 -31.96
#